data_AF-A0AA38CVN2-F1
#
_entry.id   AF-A0AA38CVN2-F1
#
_cell.length_a   1.000
_cell.length_b   1.000
_cell.length_c   1.000
_cell.angle_alpha   90.00
_cell.angle_beta   90.00
_cell.angle_gamma   90.00
#
_symmetry.space_group_name_H-M   'P 1'
#
loop_
_entity.id
_entity.type
_entity.pdbx_description
1 polymer ?
#
loop_
_entity_poly.entity_id
_entity_poly.type
_entity_poly.pdbx_seq_one_letter_code
_entity_poly.pdbx_strand_id
1 'polypeptide(L)'
;EMAIPVIDMANSSNIMAQIATACETTGFFQLLNHGIEHSLMDRVKEVCKENYKLNREGKFNESLPVRKLNNLRLEQLNGNNSTECDIDWEDIFTIEHLQKTDSWPSRPRDFKEKIEEFQEEIFTLAEKLLEIISLNLGLEKGYVKEAFAGGEKPFFGTKVSHYPPCPRPDLIQGLRAHTDAGGLILLFQDDE
;
A
#
# COMPACT_ATOMS: atom_id res chain seq x y z
N GLU A 1 16.25 -5.36 -17.37
CA GLU A 1 15.34 -5.37 -16.21
C GLU A 1 14.97 -6.80 -15.86
N MET A 2 15.03 -7.16 -14.58
CA MET A 2 14.41 -8.40 -14.11
C MET A 2 12.95 -8.10 -13.81
N ALA A 3 12.03 -8.87 -14.39
CA ALA A 3 10.61 -8.72 -14.14
C ALA A 3 10.27 -9.14 -12.70
N ILE A 4 9.30 -8.46 -12.07
CA ILE A 4 8.77 -8.86 -10.77
C ILE A 4 8.13 -10.25 -10.91
N PRO A 5 8.53 -11.27 -10.10
CA PRO A 5 7.95 -12.60 -10.16
C PRO A 5 6.43 -12.59 -9.95
N VAL A 6 5.73 -13.45 -10.69
CA VAL A 6 4.27 -13.66 -10.54
C VAL A 6 4.05 -15.08 -10.03
N ILE A 7 3.32 -15.21 -8.93
CA ILE A 7 3.11 -16.47 -8.21
C ILE A 7 1.61 -16.78 -8.19
N ASP A 8 1.23 -17.88 -8.82
CA ASP A 8 -0.15 -18.38 -8.82
C ASP A 8 -0.40 -19.24 -7.57
N MET A 9 -1.22 -18.72 -6.64
CA MET A 9 -1.52 -19.40 -5.38
C MET A 9 -2.48 -20.60 -5.54
N ALA A 10 -3.17 -20.74 -6.67
CA ALA A 10 -3.95 -21.94 -6.97
C ALA A 10 -3.05 -23.11 -7.41
N ASN A 11 -1.84 -22.84 -7.90
CA ASN A 11 -0.86 -23.86 -8.26
C ASN A 11 0.02 -24.23 -7.06
N SER A 12 -0.45 -25.17 -6.25
CA SER A 12 0.21 -25.58 -5.01
C SER A 12 1.55 -26.29 -5.18
N SER A 13 1.88 -26.80 -6.38
CA SER A 13 3.01 -27.73 -6.58
C SER A 13 4.38 -27.13 -6.29
N ASN A 14 4.55 -25.79 -6.38
CA ASN A 14 5.85 -25.12 -6.19
C ASN A 14 5.77 -23.77 -5.46
N ILE A 15 4.64 -23.44 -4.83
CA ILE A 15 4.43 -22.12 -4.22
C ILE A 15 5.51 -21.74 -3.20
N MET A 16 5.93 -22.71 -2.37
CA MET A 16 6.98 -22.54 -1.36
C MET A 16 8.31 -22.10 -1.99
N ALA A 17 8.76 -22.82 -3.02
CA ALA A 17 10.02 -22.57 -3.70
C ALA A 17 10.00 -21.26 -4.50
N GLN A 18 8.86 -20.92 -5.11
CA GLN A 18 8.68 -19.66 -5.82
C GLN A 18 8.75 -18.46 -4.86
N ILE A 19 8.08 -18.54 -3.71
CA ILE A 19 8.11 -17.49 -2.69
C ILE A 19 9.53 -17.36 -2.11
N ALA A 20 10.21 -18.46 -1.79
CA ALA A 20 11.60 -18.43 -1.31
C ALA A 20 12.52 -17.70 -2.30
N THR A 21 12.46 -18.08 -3.58
CA THR A 21 13.27 -17.47 -4.64
C THR A 21 12.97 -15.98 -4.79
N ALA A 22 11.69 -15.59 -4.76
CA ALA A 22 11.30 -14.19 -4.90
C ALA A 22 11.78 -13.34 -3.71
N CYS A 23 11.67 -13.86 -2.48
CA CYS A 23 12.18 -13.20 -1.27
C CYS A 23 13.71 -13.00 -1.32
N GLU A 24 14.48 -14.00 -1.78
CA GLU A 24 15.95 -13.93 -1.80
C GLU A 24 16.51 -13.06 -2.92
N THR A 25 15.83 -13.00 -4.06
CA THR A 25 16.37 -12.36 -5.28
C THR A 25 15.82 -10.95 -5.52
N THR A 26 14.53 -10.76 -5.27
CA THR A 26 13.81 -9.54 -5.67
C THR A 26 13.27 -8.77 -4.46
N GLY A 27 12.85 -9.48 -3.40
CA GLY A 27 12.16 -8.89 -2.26
C GLY A 27 10.72 -8.43 -2.56
N PHE A 28 10.24 -8.66 -3.80
CA PHE A 28 8.91 -8.32 -4.29
C PHE A 28 8.38 -9.43 -5.22
N PHE A 29 7.07 -9.66 -5.19
CA PHE A 29 6.36 -10.56 -6.12
C PHE A 29 4.88 -10.20 -6.18
N GLN A 30 4.22 -10.57 -7.28
CA GLN A 30 2.77 -10.46 -7.45
C GLN A 30 2.11 -11.81 -7.15
N LEU A 31 0.91 -11.78 -6.59
CA LEU A 31 0.11 -12.97 -6.28
C LEU A 31 -1.10 -13.02 -7.22
N LEU A 32 -1.31 -14.18 -7.85
CA LEU A 32 -2.55 -14.50 -8.57
C LEU A 32 -3.34 -15.54 -7.79
N ASN A 33 -4.65 -15.57 -8.00
CA ASN A 33 -5.56 -16.55 -7.39
C ASN A 33 -5.39 -16.65 -5.86
N HIS A 34 -5.16 -15.50 -5.21
CA HIS A 34 -4.91 -15.41 -3.76
C HIS A 34 -6.17 -15.69 -2.92
N GLY A 35 -7.35 -15.74 -3.54
CA GLY A 35 -8.62 -16.13 -2.90
C GLY A 35 -9.48 -14.96 -2.42
N ILE A 36 -9.07 -13.72 -2.65
CA ILE A 36 -9.89 -12.53 -2.34
C ILE A 36 -10.83 -12.29 -3.51
N GLU A 37 -12.12 -12.14 -3.23
CA GLU A 37 -13.15 -11.92 -4.24
C GLU A 37 -12.90 -10.64 -5.03
N HIS A 38 -12.92 -10.75 -6.36
CA HIS A 38 -12.68 -9.61 -7.25
C HIS A 38 -13.72 -8.50 -7.05
N SER A 39 -14.97 -8.86 -6.78
CA SER A 39 -16.05 -7.89 -6.54
C SER A 39 -15.79 -7.02 -5.29
N LEU A 40 -15.18 -7.59 -4.25
CA LEU A 40 -14.76 -6.85 -3.07
C LEU A 40 -13.61 -5.91 -3.42
N MET A 41 -12.59 -6.41 -4.14
CA MET A 41 -11.44 -5.61 -4.58
C MET A 41 -11.87 -4.41 -5.45
N ASP A 42 -12.77 -4.64 -6.41
CA ASP A 42 -13.33 -3.61 -7.27
C ASP A 42 -14.07 -2.56 -6.42
N ARG A 43 -14.91 -3.01 -5.48
CA ARG A 43 -15.63 -2.08 -4.61
C ARG A 43 -14.70 -1.28 -3.71
N VAL A 44 -13.62 -1.88 -3.19
CA VAL A 44 -12.59 -1.19 -2.40
C VAL A 44 -11.92 -0.09 -3.21
N LYS A 45 -11.55 -0.36 -4.48
CA LYS A 45 -11.02 0.66 -5.41
C LYS A 45 -12.02 1.82 -5.56
N GLU A 46 -13.28 1.50 -5.82
CA GLU A 46 -14.34 2.50 -6.01
C GLU A 46 -14.52 3.38 -4.77
N VAL A 47 -14.67 2.78 -3.58
CA VAL A 47 -14.92 3.56 -2.36
C VAL A 47 -13.73 4.44 -1.97
N CYS A 48 -12.50 3.97 -2.22
CA CYS A 48 -11.28 4.78 -2.06
C CYS A 48 -11.26 5.97 -3.00
N LYS A 49 -11.53 5.75 -4.30
CA LYS A 49 -11.59 6.80 -5.33
C LYS A 49 -12.70 7.82 -5.02
N GLU A 50 -13.88 7.36 -4.62
CA GLU A 50 -15.00 8.21 -4.22
C GLU A 50 -14.69 9.02 -2.96
N ASN A 51 -14.07 8.40 -1.94
CA ASN A 51 -13.66 9.10 -0.73
C ASN A 51 -12.67 10.22 -1.02
N TYR A 52 -11.68 9.98 -1.89
CA TYR A 52 -10.74 11.00 -2.31
C TYR A 52 -11.48 12.20 -2.93
N LYS A 53 -12.31 11.95 -3.96
CA LYS A 53 -13.08 13.00 -4.66
C LYS A 53 -14.00 13.78 -3.73
N LEU A 54 -14.73 13.09 -2.84
CA LEU A 54 -15.76 13.72 -2.03
C LEU A 54 -15.20 14.44 -0.79
N ASN A 55 -14.13 13.92 -0.18
CA ASN A 55 -13.70 14.39 1.14
C ASN A 55 -12.27 14.94 1.19
N ARG A 56 -11.43 14.66 0.18
CA ARG A 56 -9.98 14.88 0.28
C ARG A 56 -9.40 15.76 -0.80
N GLU A 57 -9.87 15.65 -2.05
CA GLU A 57 -9.35 16.39 -3.21
C GLU A 57 -9.27 17.90 -2.96
N GLY A 58 -10.33 18.50 -2.41
CA GLY A 58 -10.34 19.92 -2.07
C GLY A 58 -9.22 20.32 -1.11
N LYS A 59 -8.97 19.51 -0.08
CA LYS A 59 -7.87 19.75 0.89
C LYS A 59 -6.50 19.50 0.27
N PHE A 60 -6.39 18.51 -0.61
CA PHE A 60 -5.15 18.25 -1.34
C PHE A 60 -4.77 19.44 -2.23
N ASN A 61 -5.73 20.04 -2.94
CA ASN A 61 -5.48 21.20 -3.79
C ASN A 61 -4.94 22.43 -3.04
N GLU A 62 -5.20 22.50 -1.73
CA GLU A 62 -4.70 23.56 -0.84
C GLU A 62 -3.48 23.13 -0.01
N SER A 63 -2.97 21.91 -0.22
CA SER A 63 -1.97 21.26 0.63
C SER A 63 -0.54 21.80 0.41
N LEU A 64 0.36 21.39 1.31
CA LEU A 64 1.78 21.76 1.23
C LEU A 64 2.47 21.24 -0.04
N PRO A 65 2.26 19.99 -0.51
CA PRO A 65 2.80 19.53 -1.80
C PRO A 65 2.44 20.46 -2.97
N VAL A 66 1.17 20.88 -3.08
CA VAL A 66 0.70 21.78 -4.14
C VAL A 66 1.36 23.16 -4.05
N ARG A 67 1.41 23.74 -2.85
CA ARG A 67 2.07 25.04 -2.63
C ARG A 67 3.56 24.98 -2.96
N LYS A 68 4.25 23.93 -2.54
CA LYS A 68 5.69 23.77 -2.79
C LYS A 68 5.99 23.61 -4.27
N LEU A 69 5.20 22.80 -5.00
CA LEU A 69 5.33 22.68 -6.44
C LEU A 69 5.11 24.02 -7.17
N ASN A 70 4.10 24.78 -6.77
CA ASN A 70 3.82 26.09 -7.36
C ASN A 70 4.98 27.08 -7.12
N ASN A 71 5.58 27.08 -5.91
CA ASN A 71 6.74 27.92 -5.61
C ASN A 71 7.96 27.53 -6.45
N LEU A 72 8.27 26.23 -6.57
CA LEU A 72 9.38 25.75 -7.42
C LEU A 72 9.20 26.18 -8.88
N ARG A 73 7.96 26.13 -9.39
CA ARG A 73 7.65 26.61 -10.74
C ARG A 73 7.91 28.11 -10.90
N LEU A 74 7.56 28.93 -9.91
CA LEU A 74 7.82 30.37 -9.92
C LEU A 74 9.32 30.66 -9.81
N GLU A 75 10.05 29.91 -8.99
CA GLU A 75 11.51 30.02 -8.86
C GLU A 75 12.22 29.73 -10.20
N GLN A 76 11.80 28.69 -10.93
CA GLN A 76 12.32 28.39 -12.27
C GLN A 76 12.05 29.51 -13.27
N LEU A 77 10.87 30.12 -13.24
CA LEU A 77 10.56 31.28 -14.09
C LEU A 77 11.43 32.50 -13.75
N ASN A 78 11.88 32.62 -12.50
CA ASN A 78 12.79 33.66 -12.03
C ASN A 78 14.28 33.31 -12.23
N GLY A 79 14.59 32.21 -12.93
CA GLY A 79 15.96 31.80 -13.25
C GLY A 79 16.69 31.01 -12.15
N ASN A 80 15.97 30.56 -11.11
CA ASN A 80 16.52 29.65 -10.12
C ASN A 80 16.35 28.20 -10.61
N ASN A 81 17.45 27.44 -10.65
CA ASN A 81 17.47 26.05 -11.10
C ASN A 81 17.24 25.04 -9.97
N SER A 82 16.62 25.44 -8.86
CA SER A 82 16.25 24.49 -7.81
C SER A 82 15.26 23.45 -8.36
N THR A 83 15.60 22.17 -8.17
CA THR A 83 14.79 21.02 -8.61
C THR A 83 14.43 20.09 -7.46
N GLU A 84 14.88 20.40 -6.23
CA GLU A 84 14.76 19.47 -5.12
C GLU A 84 13.50 19.76 -4.29
N CYS A 85 12.64 18.74 -4.20
CA CYS A 85 11.42 18.78 -3.42
C CYS A 85 11.45 17.68 -2.36
N ASP A 86 11.52 18.08 -1.08
CA ASP A 86 11.58 17.18 0.08
C ASP A 86 10.20 16.68 0.57
N ILE A 87 9.18 16.79 -0.28
CA ILE A 87 7.81 16.37 0.04
C ILE A 87 7.25 15.51 -1.08
N ASP A 88 6.42 14.56 -0.69
CA ASP A 88 5.74 13.61 -1.57
C ASP A 88 4.47 14.25 -2.17
N TRP A 89 4.22 14.02 -3.46
CA TRP A 89 2.99 14.38 -4.14
C TRP A 89 1.92 13.32 -3.87
N GLU A 90 1.51 13.21 -2.61
CA GLU A 90 0.62 12.16 -2.13
C GLU A 90 -0.44 12.75 -1.20
N ASP A 91 -1.69 12.36 -1.40
CA ASP A 91 -2.71 12.42 -0.36
C ASP A 91 -2.77 11.08 0.36
N ILE A 92 -2.59 11.11 1.68
CA ILE A 92 -2.46 9.90 2.51
C ILE A 92 -3.39 9.96 3.72
N PHE A 93 -3.94 8.80 4.07
CA PHE A 93 -4.45 8.55 5.42
C PHE A 93 -4.22 7.09 5.82
N THR A 94 -4.19 6.85 7.12
CA THR A 94 -3.92 5.53 7.69
C THR A 94 -5.14 5.03 8.45
N ILE A 95 -5.42 3.74 8.32
CA ILE A 95 -6.50 3.04 9.00
C ILE A 95 -5.86 1.91 9.81
N GLU A 96 -5.94 1.98 11.13
CA GLU A 96 -5.51 0.89 11.99
C GLU A 96 -6.60 -0.16 12.09
N HIS A 97 -6.29 -1.42 11.79
CA HIS A 97 -7.31 -2.49 11.72
C HIS A 97 -7.85 -2.88 13.10
N LEU A 98 -7.00 -2.82 14.13
CA LEU A 98 -7.35 -3.26 15.48
C LEU A 98 -7.80 -2.11 16.40
N GLN A 99 -7.58 -0.86 15.99
CA GLN A 99 -8.13 0.30 16.69
C GLN A 99 -9.37 0.76 15.93
N LYS A 100 -10.55 0.54 16.52
CA LYS A 100 -11.80 1.10 16.01
C LYS A 100 -11.71 2.62 16.10
N THR A 101 -11.28 3.23 15.00
CA THR A 101 -11.27 4.68 14.87
C THR A 101 -12.69 5.18 14.65
N ASP A 102 -13.06 6.27 15.29
CA ASP A 102 -14.33 6.96 15.01
C ASP A 102 -14.23 7.86 13.77
N SER A 103 -13.04 7.96 13.15
CA SER A 103 -12.74 8.92 12.08
C SER A 103 -12.98 8.41 10.65
N TRP A 104 -13.99 7.55 10.47
CA TRP A 104 -14.39 7.08 9.15
C TRP A 104 -15.05 8.19 8.32
N PRO A 105 -14.80 8.26 7.01
CA PRO A 105 -15.54 9.19 6.16
C PRO A 105 -17.02 8.80 6.14
N SER A 106 -17.91 9.80 6.20
CA SER A 106 -19.36 9.57 6.13
C SER A 106 -19.85 9.26 4.72
N ARG A 107 -18.99 9.48 3.70
CA ARG A 107 -19.22 9.14 2.30
C ARG A 107 -17.93 8.61 1.66
N PRO A 108 -17.98 7.57 0.82
CA PRO A 108 -19.18 6.78 0.51
C PRO A 108 -19.67 5.99 1.74
N ARG A 109 -20.97 5.68 1.77
CA ARG A 109 -21.64 5.17 2.98
C ARG A 109 -21.12 3.79 3.42
N ASP A 110 -20.69 3.01 2.45
CA ASP A 110 -20.14 1.67 2.61
C ASP A 110 -18.61 1.64 2.69
N PHE A 111 -17.94 2.80 2.73
CA PHE A 111 -16.48 2.89 2.82
C PHE A 111 -15.93 2.04 3.98
N LYS A 112 -16.47 2.25 5.19
CA LYS A 112 -16.03 1.54 6.38
C LYS A 112 -16.21 0.03 6.24
N GLU A 113 -17.42 -0.40 5.87
CA GLU A 113 -17.78 -1.81 5.74
C GLU A 113 -16.85 -2.53 4.75
N LYS A 114 -16.64 -1.95 3.57
CA LYS A 114 -15.82 -2.59 2.52
C LYS A 114 -14.34 -2.60 2.87
N ILE A 115 -13.84 -1.58 3.55
CA ILE A 115 -12.45 -1.57 4.02
C ILE A 115 -12.25 -2.58 5.16
N GLU A 116 -13.17 -2.67 6.12
CA GLU A 116 -13.09 -3.67 7.20
C GLU A 116 -13.12 -5.10 6.63
N GLU A 117 -14.06 -5.40 5.72
CA GLU A 117 -14.16 -6.70 5.02
C GLU A 117 -12.86 -7.03 4.26
N PHE A 118 -12.30 -6.06 3.53
CA PHE A 118 -11.04 -6.26 2.81
C PHE A 118 -9.84 -6.44 3.73
N GLN A 119 -9.79 -5.74 4.86
CA GLN A 119 -8.70 -5.91 5.82
C GLN A 119 -8.68 -7.31 6.46
N GLU A 120 -9.85 -7.93 6.70
CA GLU A 120 -9.94 -9.30 7.20
C GLU A 120 -9.33 -10.31 6.20
N GLU A 121 -9.64 -10.14 4.91
CA GLU A 121 -9.09 -10.95 3.82
C GLU A 121 -7.57 -10.77 3.68
N ILE A 122 -7.09 -9.52 3.71
CA ILE A 122 -5.66 -9.21 3.62
C ILE A 122 -4.90 -9.72 4.85
N PHE A 123 -5.49 -9.61 6.05
CA PHE A 123 -4.90 -10.17 7.27
C PHE A 123 -4.72 -11.68 7.15
N THR A 124 -5.75 -12.39 6.68
CA THR A 124 -5.72 -13.84 6.46
C THR A 124 -4.66 -14.23 5.43
N LEU A 125 -4.55 -13.47 4.34
CA LEU A 125 -3.51 -13.67 3.32
C LEU A 125 -2.10 -13.44 3.89
N ALA A 126 -1.91 -12.41 4.72
CA ALA A 126 -0.63 -12.11 5.36
C ALA A 126 -0.19 -13.26 6.29
N GLU A 127 -1.10 -13.79 7.12
CA GLU A 127 -0.80 -14.91 7.99
C GLU A 127 -0.33 -16.14 7.20
N LYS A 128 -1.04 -16.48 6.12
CA LYS A 128 -0.66 -17.58 5.22
C LYS A 128 0.74 -17.40 4.62
N LEU A 129 1.07 -16.18 4.18
CA LEU A 129 2.40 -15.88 3.62
C LEU A 129 3.49 -15.95 4.69
N LEU A 130 3.24 -15.44 5.89
CA LEU A 130 4.19 -15.52 7.01
C LEU A 130 4.43 -16.97 7.47
N GLU A 131 3.41 -17.83 7.40
CA GLU A 131 3.57 -19.28 7.63
C GLU A 131 4.48 -19.91 6.57
N ILE A 132 4.26 -19.61 5.28
CA ILE A 132 5.10 -20.08 4.18
C ILE A 132 6.55 -19.62 4.37
N ILE A 133 6.76 -18.33 4.69
CA ILE A 133 8.10 -17.76 4.93
C ILE A 133 8.77 -18.46 6.12
N SER A 134 8.04 -18.73 7.21
CA SER A 134 8.58 -19.45 8.37
C SER A 134 9.11 -20.84 7.96
N LEU A 135 8.31 -21.59 7.22
CA LEU A 135 8.68 -22.93 6.77
C LEU A 135 9.84 -22.91 5.76
N ASN A 136 9.89 -21.94 4.85
CA ASN A 136 11.01 -21.75 3.91
C ASN A 136 12.33 -21.47 4.63
N LEU A 137 12.28 -20.77 5.78
CA LEU A 137 13.44 -20.51 6.64
C LEU A 137 13.82 -21.72 7.51
N GLY A 138 13.11 -22.85 7.42
CA GLY A 138 13.32 -24.02 8.28
C GLY A 138 12.85 -23.82 9.72
N LEU A 139 11.97 -22.84 9.96
CA LEU A 139 11.42 -22.52 11.28
C LEU A 139 10.07 -23.24 11.49
N GLU A 140 9.62 -23.27 12.75
CA GLU A 140 8.28 -23.77 13.07
C GLU A 140 7.20 -22.94 12.37
N LYS A 141 6.10 -23.61 12.01
CA LYS A 141 4.94 -22.96 11.40
C LYS A 141 4.46 -21.81 12.30
N GLY A 142 4.39 -20.60 11.76
CA GLY A 142 3.93 -19.40 12.48
C GLY A 142 5.02 -18.63 13.25
N TYR A 143 6.26 -19.11 13.26
CA TYR A 143 7.35 -18.46 14.00
C TYR A 143 7.51 -16.97 13.65
N VAL A 144 7.54 -16.62 12.36
CA VAL A 144 7.76 -15.23 11.91
C VAL A 144 6.61 -14.32 12.34
N LYS A 145 5.37 -14.82 12.30
CA LYS A 145 4.20 -14.09 12.81
C LYS A 145 4.35 -13.77 14.29
N GLU A 146 4.70 -14.77 15.11
CA GLU A 146 4.89 -14.58 16.55
C GLU A 146 6.06 -13.64 16.87
N ALA A 147 7.13 -13.71 16.08
CA ALA A 147 8.25 -12.78 16.19
C ALA A 147 7.84 -11.33 15.93
N PHE A 148 6.97 -11.06 14.96
CA PHE A 148 6.42 -9.72 14.72
C PHE A 148 5.40 -9.29 15.77
N ALA A 149 4.73 -10.23 16.43
CA ALA A 149 3.79 -9.95 17.51
C ALA A 149 4.52 -9.52 18.80
N GLY A 150 5.74 -10.03 19.04
CA GLY A 150 6.56 -9.64 20.19
C GLY A 150 5.92 -9.96 21.55
N GLY A 151 5.01 -10.95 21.60
CA GLY A 151 4.21 -11.29 22.78
C GLY A 151 2.91 -10.49 22.94
N GLU A 152 2.62 -9.56 22.02
CA GLU A 152 1.35 -8.83 21.92
C GLU A 152 0.65 -9.12 20.58
N LYS A 153 -0.38 -8.35 20.21
CA LYS A 153 -0.97 -8.45 18.88
C LYS A 153 -0.07 -7.74 17.86
N PRO A 154 0.18 -8.34 16.68
CA PRO A 154 0.97 -7.67 15.66
C PRO A 154 0.26 -6.39 15.20
N PHE A 155 1.04 -5.34 14.94
CA PHE A 155 0.50 -4.15 14.29
C PHE A 155 0.04 -4.51 12.87
N PHE A 156 -1.20 -4.15 12.54
CA PHE A 156 -1.75 -4.29 11.20
C PHE A 156 -2.55 -3.03 10.87
N GLY A 157 -2.17 -2.37 9.79
CA GLY A 157 -2.78 -1.13 9.36
C GLY A 157 -2.67 -0.95 7.86
N THR A 158 -3.55 -0.11 7.32
CA THR A 158 -3.63 0.19 5.90
C THR A 158 -3.27 1.65 5.68
N LYS A 159 -2.23 1.90 4.87
CA LYS A 159 -1.96 3.20 4.28
C LYS A 159 -2.76 3.29 2.99
N VAL A 160 -3.70 4.23 2.91
CA VAL A 160 -4.42 4.53 1.67
C VAL A 160 -3.81 5.77 1.05
N SER A 161 -3.26 5.61 -0.15
CA SER A 161 -2.58 6.65 -0.90
C SER A 161 -3.35 7.01 -2.17
N HIS A 162 -3.43 8.30 -2.45
CA HIS A 162 -3.84 8.81 -3.75
C HIS A 162 -2.72 9.72 -4.30
N TYR A 163 -2.39 9.54 -5.58
CA TYR A 163 -1.41 10.34 -6.30
C TYR A 163 -2.14 11.12 -7.41
N PRO A 164 -2.65 12.33 -7.13
CA PRO A 164 -3.41 13.09 -8.13
C PRO A 164 -2.53 13.48 -9.32
N PRO A 165 -3.09 13.79 -10.51
CA PRO A 165 -2.29 14.20 -11.66
C PRO A 165 -1.34 15.36 -11.33
N CYS A 166 -0.04 15.14 -11.50
CA CYS A 166 0.99 16.14 -11.22
C CYS A 166 1.31 16.96 -12.48
N PRO A 167 1.25 18.32 -12.44
CA PRO A 167 1.56 19.14 -13.61
C PRO A 167 3.06 19.23 -13.94
N ARG A 168 3.95 18.84 -13.00
CA ARG A 168 5.42 18.87 -13.15
C ARG A 168 6.05 17.67 -12.42
N PRO A 169 5.86 16.43 -12.93
CA PRO A 169 6.39 15.22 -12.32
C PRO A 169 7.93 15.16 -12.32
N ASP A 170 8.57 16.04 -13.09
CA ASP A 170 10.03 16.24 -13.10
C ASP A 170 10.55 16.97 -11.85
N LEU A 171 9.68 17.63 -11.08
CA LEU A 171 10.06 18.42 -9.90
C LEU A 171 9.64 17.81 -8.56
N ILE A 172 8.69 16.88 -8.57
CA ILE A 172 8.19 16.25 -7.35
C ILE A 172 7.77 14.82 -7.65
N GLN A 173 8.15 13.91 -6.76
CA GLN A 173 7.82 12.50 -6.86
C GLN A 173 6.52 12.20 -6.11
N GLY A 174 5.76 11.21 -6.57
CA GLY A 174 4.58 10.72 -5.84
C GLY A 174 4.97 10.21 -4.45
N LEU A 175 5.94 9.31 -4.38
CA LEU A 175 6.55 8.83 -3.14
C LEU A 175 8.04 8.62 -3.36
N ARG A 176 8.88 9.24 -2.53
CA ARG A 176 10.34 9.15 -2.62
C ARG A 176 10.85 7.74 -2.33
N ALA A 177 12.04 7.43 -2.85
CA ALA A 177 12.69 6.14 -2.65
C ALA A 177 12.91 5.85 -1.15
N HIS A 178 12.46 4.67 -0.72
CA HIS A 178 12.62 4.17 0.64
C HIS A 178 12.52 2.64 0.67
N THR A 179 12.85 2.07 1.83
CA THR A 179 12.51 0.68 2.17
C THR A 179 11.46 0.70 3.26
N ASP A 180 10.51 -0.22 3.22
CA ASP A 180 9.54 -0.37 4.29
C ASP A 180 10.23 -0.83 5.59
N ALA A 181 9.87 -0.20 6.71
CA ALA A 181 10.46 -0.51 8.02
C ALA A 181 9.80 -1.72 8.71
N GLY A 182 8.69 -2.22 8.16
CA GLY A 182 7.85 -3.25 8.76
C GLY A 182 8.26 -4.69 8.41
N GLY A 183 7.29 -5.61 8.54
CA GLY A 183 7.44 -7.01 8.19
C GLY A 183 7.05 -7.29 6.73
N LEU A 184 5.82 -7.76 6.53
CA LEU A 184 5.24 -8.03 5.21
C LEU A 184 4.31 -6.90 4.79
N ILE A 185 4.49 -6.38 3.57
CA ILE A 185 3.58 -5.41 2.96
C ILE A 185 2.78 -6.08 1.84
N LEU A 186 1.46 -5.90 1.87
CA LEU A 186 0.54 -6.31 0.80
C LEU A 186 0.00 -5.05 0.13
N LEU A 187 0.43 -4.80 -1.10
CA LEU A 187 0.02 -3.65 -1.88
C LEU A 187 -1.11 -4.03 -2.84
N PHE A 188 -2.22 -3.31 -2.77
CA PHE A 188 -3.28 -3.34 -3.77
C PHE A 188 -3.26 -2.03 -4.56
N GLN A 189 -2.67 -2.08 -5.74
CA GLN A 189 -2.56 -0.93 -6.65
C GLN A 189 -3.81 -0.84 -7.53
N ASP A 190 -4.15 0.37 -7.97
CA ASP A 190 -5.16 0.54 -8.99
C ASP A 190 -4.61 0.24 -10.40
N ASP A 191 -5.45 0.42 -11.41
CA ASP A 191 -5.13 0.05 -12.79
C ASP A 191 -4.51 1.21 -13.61
N GLU A 192 -4.31 2.40 -13.00
CA GLU A 192 -3.92 3.64 -13.70
C GLU A 192 -2.62 4.28 -13.16
#